data_AF-A0A926D245-F1
#
_entry.id   AF-A0A926D245-F1
#
_cell.length_a   1.000
_cell.length_b   1.000
_cell.length_c   1.000
_cell.angle_alpha   90.00
_cell.angle_beta   90.00
_cell.angle_gamma   90.00
#
_symmetry.space_group_name_H-M   'P 1'
#
loop_
_entity.id
_entity.type
_entity.pdbx_description
1 polymer ?
#
loop_
_entity_poly.entity_id
_entity_poly.type
_entity_poly.pdbx_seq_one_letter_code
_entity_poly.pdbx_strand_id
1 'polypeptide(L)'
;MALHYLWLFIAVICFSVQLTAVKEYNHRFSKGKATLFQFQALHLYVASGLTLIVCLAGGGFGPLLPATLWYGLLFGAVFIWFFFFYTMAIDTGPMSFTTLCNSSANIFPVLIGLLFWGETLSPLQYCGIALVLVMFYLGSGIGTNTGENRKASGRWLIYVALMMACSGTLMTLTKLHPMLTGGLQVPEFYTIGLGTAATIALILSLIFHKGKGEAVNRLGPRLVGTCAIAGVGTCAGNQLMGLVASQGVNASIMFPFVNGAQVVFITLISTLVYRERLTRRTLIALGIGIVALVLISV
;
A
#
# COMPACT_ATOMS: atom_id res chain seq x y z
N MET A 1 -16.68 20.47 8.47
CA MET A 1 -15.21 20.27 8.41
C MET A 1 -14.71 19.15 9.34
N ALA A 2 -15.02 19.14 10.65
CA ALA A 2 -14.47 18.14 11.59
C ALA A 2 -14.76 16.66 11.24
N LEU A 3 -15.93 16.36 10.67
CA LEU A 3 -16.32 14.98 10.32
C LEU A 3 -15.39 14.35 9.25
N HIS A 4 -14.82 15.16 8.34
CA HIS A 4 -14.03 14.66 7.22
C HIS A 4 -12.67 14.16 7.70
N TYR A 5 -12.06 14.89 8.64
CA TYR A 5 -10.82 14.49 9.30
C TYR A 5 -11.00 13.25 10.18
N LEU A 6 -12.18 13.06 10.78
CA LEU A 6 -12.52 11.83 11.51
C LEU A 6 -12.50 10.62 10.57
N TRP A 7 -13.14 10.71 9.39
CA TRP A 7 -13.15 9.64 8.40
C TRP A 7 -11.75 9.32 7.86
N LEU A 8 -10.93 10.34 7.60
CA LEU A 8 -9.52 10.16 7.22
C LEU A 8 -8.71 9.46 8.31
N PHE A 9 -8.94 9.82 9.58
CA PHE A 9 -8.27 9.20 10.71
C PHE A 9 -8.67 7.72 10.88
N ILE A 10 -9.96 7.40 10.70
CA ILE A 10 -10.43 6.01 10.70
C ILE A 10 -9.82 5.23 9.53
N ALA A 11 -9.71 5.83 8.35
CA ALA A 11 -9.04 5.20 7.20
C ALA A 11 -7.57 4.86 7.50
N VAL A 12 -6.84 5.77 8.16
CA VAL A 12 -5.45 5.56 8.59
C VAL A 12 -5.34 4.38 9.56
N ILE A 13 -6.28 4.26 10.50
CA ILE A 13 -6.33 3.10 11.43
C ILE A 13 -6.57 1.81 10.64
N CYS A 14 -7.52 1.80 9.71
CA CYS A 14 -7.82 0.62 8.89
C CYS A 14 -6.62 0.16 8.06
N PHE A 15 -5.90 1.08 7.40
CA PHE A 15 -4.67 0.76 6.67
C PHE A 15 -3.54 0.30 7.60
N SER A 16 -3.40 0.91 8.77
CA SER A 16 -2.38 0.51 9.76
C SER A 16 -2.64 -0.89 10.32
N VAL A 17 -3.90 -1.24 10.57
CA VAL A 17 -4.34 -2.59 10.99
C VAL A 17 -4.06 -3.61 9.88
N GLN A 18 -4.35 -3.28 8.62
CA GLN A 18 -4.02 -4.12 7.48
C GLN A 18 -2.52 -4.41 7.42
N LEU A 19 -1.67 -3.39 7.50
CA LEU A 19 -0.21 -3.55 7.43
C LEU A 19 0.33 -4.38 8.59
N THR A 20 -0.22 -4.18 9.79
CA THR A 20 0.12 -4.97 10.97
C THR A 20 -0.25 -6.43 10.79
N ALA A 21 -1.43 -6.72 10.25
CA ALA A 21 -1.87 -8.08 9.94
C ALA A 21 -0.96 -8.77 8.90
N VAL A 22 -0.50 -8.04 7.88
CA VAL A 22 0.49 -8.54 6.91
C VAL A 22 1.81 -8.91 7.61
N LYS A 23 2.32 -8.04 8.50
CA LYS A 23 3.54 -8.33 9.26
C LYS A 23 3.38 -9.52 10.19
N GLU A 24 2.27 -9.60 10.91
CA GLU A 24 1.96 -10.71 11.80
C GLU A 24 1.87 -12.04 11.03
N TYR A 25 1.28 -12.01 9.83
CA TYR A 25 1.25 -13.15 8.93
C TYR A 25 2.67 -13.58 8.54
N ASN A 26 3.49 -12.64 8.10
CA ASN A 26 4.87 -12.91 7.70
C ASN A 26 5.68 -13.54 8.84
N HIS A 27 5.55 -13.02 10.06
CA HIS A 27 6.33 -13.50 11.20
C HIS A 27 5.86 -14.88 11.71
N ARG A 28 4.55 -15.14 11.76
CA ARG A 28 4.01 -16.37 12.38
C ARG A 28 3.72 -17.50 11.41
N PHE A 29 3.41 -17.19 10.17
CA PHE A 29 2.83 -18.14 9.22
C PHE A 29 3.63 -18.26 7.92
N SER A 30 4.51 -17.32 7.58
CA SER A 30 5.33 -17.44 6.36
C SER A 30 6.31 -18.60 6.48
N LYS A 31 6.17 -19.60 5.59
CA LYS A 31 7.09 -20.73 5.44
C LYS A 31 7.70 -20.80 4.03
N GLY A 32 7.36 -19.84 3.17
CA GLY A 32 7.74 -19.81 1.76
C GLY A 32 6.90 -18.82 0.95
N LYS A 33 7.25 -18.63 -0.32
CA LYS A 33 6.55 -17.71 -1.22
C LYS A 33 5.12 -18.16 -1.51
N ALA A 34 4.87 -19.47 -1.54
CA ALA A 34 3.53 -20.04 -1.68
C ALA A 34 2.58 -19.57 -0.56
N THR A 35 3.03 -19.58 0.69
CA THR A 35 2.22 -19.11 1.83
C THR A 35 1.93 -17.61 1.74
N LEU A 36 2.91 -16.81 1.31
CA LEU A 36 2.72 -15.37 1.10
C LEU A 36 1.64 -15.11 0.03
N PHE A 37 1.74 -15.74 -1.13
CA PHE A 37 0.74 -15.60 -2.18
C PHE A 37 -0.64 -16.12 -1.77
N GLN A 38 -0.71 -17.20 -0.97
CA GLN A 38 -1.96 -17.69 -0.40
C GLN A 38 -2.62 -16.64 0.50
N PHE A 39 -1.86 -15.98 1.38
CA PHE A 39 -2.39 -14.91 2.23
C PHE A 39 -2.87 -13.73 1.42
N GLN A 40 -2.07 -13.29 0.43
CA GLN A 40 -2.45 -12.21 -0.49
C GLN A 40 -3.74 -12.56 -1.24
N ALA A 41 -3.89 -13.80 -1.72
CA ALA A 41 -5.12 -14.23 -2.38
C ALA A 41 -6.34 -14.11 -1.46
N LEU A 42 -6.26 -14.69 -0.26
CA LEU A 42 -7.37 -14.69 0.71
C LEU A 42 -7.74 -13.27 1.16
N HIS A 43 -6.74 -12.46 1.47
CA HIS A 43 -6.87 -11.06 1.84
C HIS A 43 -7.60 -10.25 0.75
N LEU A 44 -7.17 -10.42 -0.50
CA LEU A 44 -7.72 -9.68 -1.65
C LEU A 44 -9.08 -10.19 -2.08
N TYR A 45 -9.38 -11.48 -1.92
CA TYR A 45 -10.73 -12.00 -2.12
C TYR A 45 -11.72 -11.42 -1.11
N VAL A 46 -11.33 -11.30 0.17
CA VAL A 46 -12.18 -10.64 1.18
C VAL A 46 -12.38 -9.17 0.81
N ALA A 47 -11.31 -8.46 0.44
CA ALA A 47 -11.42 -7.06 0.05
C ALA A 47 -12.31 -6.87 -1.19
N SER A 48 -12.12 -7.67 -2.25
CA SER A 48 -12.91 -7.65 -3.48
C SER A 48 -14.38 -8.02 -3.24
N GLY A 49 -14.65 -9.02 -2.39
CA GLY A 49 -16.01 -9.40 -2.02
C GLY A 49 -16.74 -8.29 -1.26
N LEU A 50 -16.05 -7.60 -0.35
CA LEU A 50 -16.63 -6.46 0.37
C LEU A 50 -16.87 -5.26 -0.56
N THR A 51 -15.95 -4.94 -1.48
CA THR A 51 -16.17 -3.87 -2.45
C THR A 51 -17.30 -4.21 -3.43
N LEU A 52 -17.46 -5.49 -3.78
CA LEU A 52 -18.58 -5.98 -4.57
C LEU A 52 -19.92 -5.74 -3.85
N ILE A 53 -20.01 -6.05 -2.56
CA ILE A 53 -21.22 -5.81 -1.76
C ILE A 53 -21.57 -4.32 -1.74
N VAL A 54 -20.58 -3.44 -1.57
CA VAL A 54 -20.78 -1.99 -1.62
C VAL A 54 -21.27 -1.54 -3.01
N CYS A 55 -20.69 -2.09 -4.07
CA CYS A 55 -21.10 -1.81 -5.45
C CYS A 55 -22.56 -2.24 -5.71
N LEU A 56 -22.94 -3.43 -5.21
CA LEU A 56 -24.31 -3.94 -5.34
C LEU A 56 -25.31 -3.11 -4.52
N ALA A 57 -24.92 -2.65 -3.33
CA ALA A 57 -25.77 -1.79 -2.49
C ALA A 57 -25.91 -0.36 -3.05
N GLY A 58 -24.93 0.12 -3.82
CA GLY A 58 -24.89 1.48 -4.37
C GLY A 58 -25.59 1.70 -5.71
N GLY A 59 -26.20 0.66 -6.30
CA GLY A 59 -26.90 0.79 -7.59
C GLY A 59 -26.72 -0.40 -8.56
N GLY A 60 -25.94 -1.42 -8.19
CA GLY A 60 -25.75 -2.62 -9.01
C GLY A 60 -24.64 -2.49 -10.05
N PHE A 61 -24.35 -3.58 -10.78
CA PHE A 61 -23.41 -3.57 -11.90
C PHE A 61 -24.10 -3.00 -13.14
N GLY A 62 -23.79 -1.76 -13.49
CA GLY A 62 -24.14 -1.21 -14.80
C GLY A 62 -23.34 -1.87 -15.95
N PRO A 63 -23.67 -1.57 -17.22
CA PRO A 63 -22.87 -2.02 -18.35
C PRO A 63 -21.43 -1.51 -18.22
N LEU A 64 -20.49 -2.43 -18.04
CA LEU A 64 -19.07 -2.12 -17.83
C LEU A 64 -18.50 -1.48 -19.09
N LEU A 65 -17.84 -0.33 -18.94
CA LEU A 65 -17.04 0.20 -20.03
C LEU A 65 -15.86 -0.76 -20.30
N PRO A 66 -15.55 -1.08 -21.56
CA PRO A 66 -14.37 -1.87 -21.91
C PRO A 66 -13.07 -1.27 -21.34
N ALA A 67 -13.01 0.06 -21.21
CA ALA A 67 -11.92 0.77 -20.55
C ALA A 67 -11.80 0.36 -19.06
N THR A 68 -12.89 0.37 -18.30
CA THR A 68 -12.90 -0.02 -16.87
C THR A 68 -12.36 -1.43 -16.66
N LEU A 69 -12.73 -2.36 -17.55
CA LEU A 69 -12.23 -3.73 -17.53
C LEU A 69 -10.71 -3.79 -17.76
N TRP A 70 -10.20 -3.15 -18.81
CA TRP A 70 -8.78 -3.19 -19.14
C TRP A 70 -7.92 -2.52 -18.07
N TYR A 71 -8.33 -1.34 -17.58
CA TYR A 71 -7.64 -0.63 -16.51
C TYR A 71 -7.71 -1.42 -15.19
N GLY A 72 -8.84 -2.06 -14.88
CA GLY A 72 -8.98 -2.92 -13.70
C GLY A 72 -8.05 -4.13 -13.75
N LEU A 73 -7.99 -4.83 -14.88
CA LEU A 73 -7.07 -5.96 -15.09
C LEU A 73 -5.61 -5.54 -14.93
N LEU A 74 -5.21 -4.43 -15.55
CA LEU A 74 -3.86 -3.88 -15.46
C LEU A 74 -3.54 -3.46 -14.01
N PHE A 75 -4.48 -2.80 -13.33
CA PHE A 75 -4.34 -2.45 -11.93
C PHE A 75 -4.08 -3.69 -11.08
N GLY A 76 -4.90 -4.74 -11.23
CA GLY A 76 -4.73 -5.99 -10.48
C GLY A 76 -3.39 -6.67 -10.73
N ALA A 77 -2.90 -6.67 -11.98
CA ALA A 77 -1.60 -7.22 -12.34
C ALA A 77 -0.43 -6.44 -11.74
N VAL A 78 -0.50 -5.11 -11.65
CA VAL A 78 0.53 -4.30 -10.97
C VAL A 78 0.41 -4.44 -9.45
N PHE A 79 -0.81 -4.58 -8.94
CA PHE A 79 -1.11 -4.62 -7.51
C PHE A 79 -0.52 -5.86 -6.82
N ILE A 80 -0.59 -7.02 -7.47
CA ILE A 80 0.05 -8.25 -6.96
C ILE A 80 1.57 -8.08 -6.83
N TRP A 81 2.22 -7.47 -7.82
CA TRP A 81 3.66 -7.23 -7.81
C TRP A 81 4.06 -6.21 -6.75
N PHE A 82 3.28 -5.13 -6.62
CA PHE A 82 3.42 -4.16 -5.54
C PHE A 82 3.41 -4.86 -4.17
N PHE A 83 2.36 -5.64 -3.87
CA PHE A 83 2.25 -6.34 -2.60
C PHE A 83 3.36 -7.36 -2.38
N PHE A 84 3.79 -8.06 -3.43
CA PHE A 84 4.90 -9.00 -3.36
C PHE A 84 6.21 -8.29 -2.96
N PHE A 85 6.57 -7.21 -3.65
CA PHE A 85 7.79 -6.45 -3.33
C PHE A 85 7.70 -5.77 -1.96
N TYR A 86 6.51 -5.26 -1.59
CA TYR A 86 6.26 -4.69 -0.26
C TYR A 86 6.48 -5.73 0.85
N THR A 87 5.95 -6.94 0.67
CA THR A 87 6.11 -8.06 1.62
C THR A 87 7.59 -8.45 1.74
N MET A 88 8.31 -8.56 0.63
CA MET A 88 9.75 -8.86 0.62
C MET A 88 10.58 -7.74 1.26
N ALA A 89 10.18 -6.48 1.10
CA ALA A 89 10.85 -5.34 1.73
C ALA A 89 10.60 -5.29 3.25
N ILE A 90 9.42 -5.68 3.74
CA ILE A 90 9.18 -5.86 5.19
C ILE A 90 9.97 -7.05 5.73
N ASP A 91 10.12 -8.12 4.95
CA ASP A 91 10.88 -9.29 5.42
C ASP A 91 12.40 -9.03 5.41
N THR A 92 12.90 -8.18 4.52
CA THR A 92 14.34 -7.89 4.42
C THR A 92 14.80 -6.63 5.17
N GLY A 93 13.88 -5.85 5.73
CA GLY A 93 14.22 -4.60 6.43
C GLY A 93 13.13 -4.08 7.37
N PRO A 94 13.36 -2.94 8.04
CA PRO A 94 12.46 -2.43 9.06
C PRO A 94 11.11 -1.96 8.49
N MET A 95 10.02 -2.45 9.08
CA MET A 95 8.64 -2.19 8.60
C MET A 95 8.31 -0.70 8.53
N SER A 96 8.69 0.05 9.57
CA SER A 96 8.46 1.49 9.66
C SER A 96 9.11 2.23 8.48
N PHE A 97 10.30 1.80 8.07
CA PHE A 97 11.06 2.41 6.99
C PHE A 97 10.56 1.97 5.60
N THR A 98 10.17 0.70 5.43
CA THR A 98 9.52 0.25 4.19
C THR A 98 8.19 1.00 3.96
N THR A 99 7.42 1.23 5.03
CA THR A 99 6.14 1.96 4.93
C THR A 99 6.35 3.44 4.63
N LEU A 100 7.36 4.07 5.25
CA LEU A 100 7.81 5.41 4.86
C LEU A 100 8.14 5.52 3.38
N CYS A 101 8.98 4.61 2.86
CA CYS A 101 9.33 4.62 1.44
C CYS A 101 8.10 4.42 0.54
N ASN A 102 7.15 3.57 0.96
CA ASN A 102 5.88 3.42 0.25
C ASN A 102 5.04 4.71 0.26
N SER A 103 4.96 5.38 1.41
CA SER A 103 4.30 6.68 1.51
C SER A 103 4.99 7.74 0.65
N SER A 104 6.30 7.69 0.51
CA SER A 104 7.09 8.53 -0.41
C SER A 104 6.93 8.16 -1.88
N ALA A 105 6.25 7.06 -2.23
CA ALA A 105 6.03 6.66 -3.62
C ALA A 105 5.15 7.64 -4.41
N ASN A 106 4.45 8.55 -3.72
CA ASN A 106 3.77 9.70 -4.34
C ASN A 106 4.68 10.56 -5.23
N ILE A 107 6.01 10.48 -5.08
CA ILE A 107 6.97 11.15 -5.96
C ILE A 107 6.91 10.61 -7.39
N PHE A 108 6.65 9.32 -7.60
CA PHE A 108 6.62 8.74 -8.94
C PHE A 108 5.50 9.33 -9.82
N PRO A 109 4.25 9.45 -9.34
CA PRO A 109 3.21 10.18 -10.05
C PRO A 109 3.57 11.62 -10.38
N VAL A 110 4.28 12.34 -9.49
CA VAL A 110 4.74 13.72 -9.71
C VAL A 110 5.80 13.78 -10.82
N LEU A 111 6.75 12.83 -10.83
CA LEU A 111 7.76 12.72 -11.89
C LEU A 111 7.14 12.37 -13.25
N ILE A 112 6.15 11.48 -13.27
CA ILE A 112 5.41 11.14 -14.48
C ILE A 112 4.56 12.32 -14.96
N GLY A 113 3.93 13.07 -14.04
CA GLY A 113 3.19 14.31 -14.36
C GLY A 113 4.07 15.40 -14.96
N LEU A 114 5.29 15.56 -14.44
CA LEU A 114 6.29 16.46 -15.04
C LEU A 114 6.68 16.04 -16.46
N LEU A 115 6.95 14.74 -16.67
CA LEU A 115 7.42 14.19 -17.95
C LEU A 115 6.34 14.12 -19.04
N PHE A 116 5.10 13.75 -18.69
CA PHE A 116 4.02 13.52 -19.65
C PHE A 116 3.02 14.67 -19.73
N TRP A 117 2.77 15.38 -18.63
CA TRP A 117 1.78 16.46 -18.57
C TRP A 117 2.38 17.86 -18.53
N GLY A 118 3.71 17.99 -18.47
CA GLY A 118 4.39 19.29 -18.47
C GLY A 118 4.07 20.14 -17.23
N GLU A 119 3.68 19.50 -16.12
CA GLU A 119 3.38 20.19 -14.87
C GLU A 119 4.65 20.88 -14.34
N THR A 120 4.59 22.20 -14.10
CA THR A 120 5.72 22.94 -13.52
C THR A 120 5.83 22.65 -12.02
N LEU A 121 6.97 22.11 -11.60
CA LEU A 121 7.23 21.86 -10.18
C LEU A 121 7.47 23.17 -9.41
N SER A 122 6.85 23.26 -8.24
CA SER A 122 7.15 24.33 -7.28
C SER A 122 8.56 24.15 -6.70
N PRO A 123 9.31 25.23 -6.39
CA PRO A 123 10.60 25.13 -5.69
C PRO A 123 10.56 24.27 -4.42
N LEU A 124 9.41 24.26 -3.72
CA LEU A 124 9.18 23.44 -2.52
C LEU A 124 9.14 21.93 -2.83
N GLN A 125 8.63 21.54 -3.99
CA GLN A 125 8.56 20.13 -4.42
C GLN A 125 9.95 19.59 -4.76
N TYR A 126 10.84 20.42 -5.32
CA TYR A 126 12.26 20.07 -5.48
C TYR A 126 12.96 19.84 -4.15
N CYS A 127 12.70 20.68 -3.13
CA CYS A 127 13.19 20.45 -1.77
C CYS A 127 12.67 19.13 -1.18
N GLY A 128 11.40 18.80 -1.41
CA GLY A 128 10.80 17.53 -0.98
C GLY A 128 11.48 16.31 -1.62
N ILE A 129 11.77 16.36 -2.92
CA ILE A 129 12.51 15.30 -3.64
C ILE A 129 13.93 15.14 -3.06
N ALA A 130 14.63 16.25 -2.82
CA ALA A 130 15.97 16.22 -2.22
C ALA A 130 15.95 15.61 -0.81
N LEU A 131 14.96 15.93 0.02
CA LEU A 131 14.81 15.35 1.36
C LEU A 131 14.51 13.85 1.32
N VAL A 132 13.79 13.35 0.32
CA VAL A 132 13.60 11.90 0.15
C VAL A 132 14.91 11.22 -0.25
N LEU A 133 15.74 11.82 -1.09
CA LEU A 133 17.07 11.27 -1.38
C LEU A 133 17.95 11.21 -0.12
N VAL A 134 17.88 12.24 0.73
CA VAL A 134 18.53 12.25 2.05
C VAL A 134 17.96 11.16 2.96
N MET A 135 16.64 10.96 2.98
CA MET A 135 15.99 9.88 3.71
C MET A 135 16.50 8.51 3.26
N PHE A 136 16.61 8.27 1.95
CA PHE A 136 17.17 7.04 1.40
C PHE A 136 18.63 6.82 1.80
N TYR A 137 19.44 7.88 1.74
CA TYR A 137 20.83 7.84 2.15
C TYR A 137 20.98 7.49 3.63
N LEU A 138 20.27 8.19 4.52
CA LEU A 138 20.24 7.87 5.95
C LEU A 138 19.69 6.46 6.21
N GLY A 139 18.67 6.06 5.46
CA GLY A 139 18.02 4.76 5.47
C GLY A 139 18.92 3.58 5.21
N SER A 140 19.79 3.72 4.22
CA SER A 140 20.75 2.68 3.81
C SER A 140 21.76 2.30 4.92
N GLY A 141 21.95 3.19 5.91
CA GLY A 141 22.83 2.97 7.07
C GLY A 141 22.12 2.53 8.35
N ILE A 142 20.81 2.25 8.30
CA ILE A 142 20.03 1.87 9.49
C ILE A 142 20.15 0.37 9.74
N GLY A 143 20.87 0.00 10.80
CA GLY A 143 20.77 -1.32 11.43
C GLY A 143 19.84 -1.24 12.64
N THR A 144 18.87 -2.14 12.75
CA THR A 144 18.06 -2.29 13.96
C THR A 144 18.88 -2.99 15.04
N ASN A 145 18.89 -2.44 16.26
CA ASN A 145 19.71 -2.93 17.37
C ASN A 145 19.01 -4.02 18.22
N THR A 146 17.92 -4.58 17.71
CA THR A 146 17.26 -5.77 18.24
C THR A 146 17.87 -7.00 17.57
N GLY A 147 18.04 -8.12 18.28
CA GLY A 147 18.71 -9.36 17.82
C GLY A 147 18.17 -10.01 16.53
N GLU A 148 17.23 -9.39 15.82
CA GLU A 148 17.01 -9.60 14.39
C GLU A 148 17.90 -8.63 13.60
N ASN A 149 19.07 -9.13 13.21
CA ASN A 149 20.09 -8.42 12.43
C ASN A 149 19.66 -8.16 10.97
N ARG A 150 18.47 -7.59 10.74
CA ARG A 150 17.95 -7.24 9.41
C ARG A 150 18.47 -5.85 9.02
N LYS A 151 19.77 -5.77 8.70
CA LYS A 151 20.36 -4.57 8.08
C LYS A 151 19.64 -4.28 6.77
N ALA A 152 19.43 -3.00 6.45
CA ALA A 152 19.03 -2.55 5.12
C ALA A 152 20.05 -3.04 4.08
N SER A 153 19.83 -4.24 3.54
CA SER A 153 20.68 -4.86 2.54
C SER A 153 20.47 -4.18 1.19
N GLY A 154 21.45 -4.21 0.29
CA GLY A 154 21.24 -3.75 -1.10
C GLY A 154 20.03 -4.42 -1.77
N ARG A 155 19.70 -5.65 -1.37
CA ARG A 155 18.46 -6.35 -1.80
C ARG A 155 17.18 -5.67 -1.31
N TRP A 156 17.18 -5.15 -0.08
CA TRP A 156 16.05 -4.40 0.48
C TRP A 156 15.80 -3.11 -0.32
N LEU A 157 16.86 -2.37 -0.66
CA LEU A 157 16.75 -1.17 -1.51
C LEU A 157 16.14 -1.48 -2.88
N ILE A 158 16.52 -2.60 -3.50
CA ILE A 158 15.93 -3.03 -4.77
C ILE A 158 14.44 -3.33 -4.61
N TYR A 159 14.04 -4.04 -3.56
CA TYR A 159 12.62 -4.31 -3.30
C TYR A 159 11.82 -3.04 -3.05
N VAL A 160 12.38 -2.07 -2.32
CA VAL A 160 11.75 -0.77 -2.11
C VAL A 160 11.62 0.02 -3.40
N ALA A 161 12.65 0.04 -4.25
CA ALA A 161 12.60 0.74 -5.54
C ALA A 161 11.52 0.12 -6.46
N LEU A 162 11.46 -1.21 -6.55
CA LEU A 162 10.43 -1.92 -7.32
C LEU A 162 9.03 -1.68 -6.76
N MET A 163 8.89 -1.73 -5.44
CA MET A 163 7.64 -1.42 -4.73
C MET A 163 7.19 0.01 -5.02
N MET A 164 8.09 1.00 -4.99
CA MET A 164 7.75 2.39 -5.31
C MET A 164 7.33 2.55 -6.76
N ALA A 165 8.01 1.89 -7.71
CA ALA A 165 7.63 1.92 -9.11
C ALA A 165 6.22 1.34 -9.34
N CYS A 166 5.92 0.18 -8.73
CA CYS A 166 4.57 -0.38 -8.81
C CYS A 166 3.53 0.51 -8.13
N SER A 167 3.83 1.06 -6.95
CA SER A 167 2.94 1.97 -6.21
C SER A 167 2.62 3.23 -7.01
N GLY A 168 3.63 3.83 -7.65
CA GLY A 168 3.46 4.97 -8.54
C GLY A 168 2.57 4.67 -9.74
N THR A 169 2.76 3.50 -10.38
CA THR A 169 1.88 3.05 -11.47
C THR A 169 0.44 2.81 -11.01
N LEU A 170 0.23 2.27 -9.80
CA LEU A 170 -1.12 2.10 -9.25
C LEU A 170 -1.80 3.45 -9.02
N MET A 171 -1.05 4.43 -8.49
CA MET A 171 -1.53 5.79 -8.28
C MET A 171 -1.87 6.51 -9.59
N THR A 172 -1.07 6.33 -10.64
CA THR A 172 -1.40 6.93 -11.95
C THR A 172 -2.63 6.27 -12.55
N LEU A 173 -2.79 4.95 -12.44
CA LEU A 173 -3.98 4.24 -12.91
C LEU A 173 -5.25 4.69 -12.16
N THR A 174 -5.18 4.85 -10.83
CA THR A 174 -6.32 5.31 -10.04
C THR A 174 -6.66 6.78 -10.28
N LYS A 175 -5.69 7.60 -10.70
CA LYS A 175 -5.93 8.99 -11.14
C LYS A 175 -6.49 9.07 -12.57
N LEU A 176 -5.93 8.30 -13.49
CA LEU A 176 -6.31 8.29 -14.91
C LEU A 176 -7.72 7.75 -15.13
N HIS A 177 -8.13 6.72 -14.40
CA HIS A 177 -9.42 6.07 -14.63
C HIS A 177 -10.60 7.05 -14.44
N PRO A 178 -10.76 7.75 -13.29
CA PRO A 178 -11.81 8.76 -13.13
C PRO A 178 -11.72 9.91 -14.13
N MET A 179 -10.52 10.32 -14.56
CA MET A 179 -10.35 11.38 -15.58
C MET A 179 -10.90 10.96 -16.95
N LEU A 180 -10.78 9.68 -17.31
CA LEU A 180 -11.24 9.15 -18.59
C LEU A 180 -12.72 8.74 -18.57
N THR A 181 -13.23 8.27 -17.43
CA THR A 181 -14.63 7.82 -17.29
C THR A 181 -15.57 8.90 -16.74
N GLY A 182 -15.07 10.11 -16.45
CA GLY A 182 -15.85 11.18 -15.81
C GLY A 182 -16.25 10.85 -14.37
N GLY A 183 -15.49 10.00 -13.69
CA GLY A 183 -15.77 9.56 -12.31
C GLY A 183 -16.81 8.44 -12.20
N LEU A 184 -17.29 7.89 -13.32
CA LEU A 184 -18.18 6.73 -13.33
C LEU A 184 -17.38 5.43 -13.09
N GLN A 185 -18.03 4.47 -12.43
CA GLN A 185 -17.56 3.08 -12.24
C GLN A 185 -16.29 2.87 -11.37
N VAL A 186 -16.01 3.78 -10.44
CA VAL A 186 -14.84 3.66 -9.54
C VAL A 186 -14.92 2.41 -8.64
N PRO A 187 -16.07 2.06 -8.00
CA PRO A 187 -16.20 0.84 -7.21
C PRO A 187 -15.98 -0.45 -8.02
N GLU A 188 -16.45 -0.48 -9.27
CA GLU A 188 -16.32 -1.59 -10.21
C GLU A 188 -14.86 -1.77 -10.61
N PHE A 189 -14.14 -0.68 -10.92
CA PHE A 189 -12.70 -0.69 -11.19
C PHE A 189 -11.91 -1.32 -10.05
N TYR A 190 -12.16 -0.91 -8.80
CA TYR A 190 -11.48 -1.50 -7.63
C TYR A 190 -11.86 -2.97 -7.41
N THR A 191 -13.14 -3.32 -7.63
CA THR A 191 -13.60 -4.71 -7.45
C THR A 191 -12.97 -5.65 -8.47
N ILE A 192 -12.93 -5.25 -9.75
CA ILE A 192 -12.28 -5.99 -10.83
C ILE A 192 -10.77 -6.06 -10.56
N GLY A 193 -10.14 -4.94 -10.21
CA GLY A 193 -8.70 -4.90 -9.95
C GLY A 193 -8.27 -5.78 -8.78
N LEU A 194 -8.95 -5.69 -7.64
CA LEU A 194 -8.69 -6.54 -6.47
C LEU A 194 -9.00 -8.01 -6.75
N GLY A 195 -10.09 -8.31 -7.45
CA GLY A 195 -10.46 -9.68 -7.82
C GLY A 195 -9.44 -10.32 -8.79
N THR A 196 -8.93 -9.53 -9.74
CA THR A 196 -7.87 -9.97 -10.67
C THR A 196 -6.58 -10.23 -9.91
N ALA A 197 -6.17 -9.32 -9.01
CA ALA A 197 -5.01 -9.51 -8.16
C ALA A 197 -5.14 -10.77 -7.27
N ALA A 198 -6.32 -11.01 -6.69
CA ALA A 198 -6.59 -12.19 -5.87
C ALA A 198 -6.47 -13.49 -6.68
N THR A 199 -6.98 -13.47 -7.92
CA THR A 199 -6.92 -14.62 -8.84
C THR A 199 -5.49 -14.92 -9.27
N ILE A 200 -4.71 -13.88 -9.62
CA ILE A 200 -3.29 -14.05 -9.95
C ILE A 200 -2.51 -14.55 -8.73
N ALA A 201 -2.79 -14.03 -7.53
CA ALA A 201 -2.18 -14.50 -6.27
C ALA A 201 -2.45 -16.00 -6.04
N LEU A 202 -3.70 -16.44 -6.25
CA LEU A 202 -4.08 -17.84 -6.11
C LEU A 202 -3.32 -18.73 -7.10
N ILE A 203 -3.26 -18.33 -8.37
CA ILE A 203 -2.54 -19.06 -9.42
C ILE A 203 -1.05 -19.18 -9.05
N LEU A 204 -0.41 -18.08 -8.64
CA LEU A 204 0.98 -18.10 -8.20
C LEU A 204 1.17 -19.00 -6.98
N SER A 205 0.29 -18.94 -5.98
CA SER A 205 0.32 -19.84 -4.82
C SER A 205 0.29 -21.31 -5.24
N LEU A 206 -0.55 -21.68 -6.21
CA LEU A 206 -0.67 -23.04 -6.71
C LEU A 206 0.55 -23.48 -7.52
N ILE A 207 1.13 -22.58 -8.34
CA ILE A 207 2.34 -22.85 -9.12
C ILE A 207 3.54 -23.10 -8.19
N PHE A 208 3.73 -22.27 -7.16
CA PHE A 208 4.83 -22.45 -6.20
C PHE A 208 4.62 -23.70 -5.33
N HIS A 209 3.38 -24.01 -4.97
CA HIS A 209 3.06 -25.25 -4.25
C HIS A 209 3.35 -26.50 -5.09
N LYS A 210 2.84 -26.59 -6.32
CA LYS A 210 3.01 -27.77 -7.19
C LYS A 210 4.41 -27.88 -7.78
N GLY A 211 5.02 -26.76 -8.18
CA GLY A 211 6.30 -26.75 -8.87
C GLY A 211 7.51 -26.84 -7.95
N LYS A 212 7.44 -26.26 -6.75
CA LYS A 212 8.56 -26.25 -5.78
C LYS A 212 8.30 -27.07 -4.52
N GLY A 213 7.13 -27.70 -4.40
CA GLY A 213 6.74 -28.45 -3.21
C GLY A 213 6.60 -27.58 -1.95
N GLU A 214 6.49 -26.25 -2.10
CA GLU A 214 6.39 -25.34 -0.96
C GLU A 214 5.08 -25.59 -0.20
N ALA A 215 5.15 -25.74 1.12
CA ALA A 215 3.97 -25.99 1.93
C ALA A 215 3.00 -24.80 1.87
N VAL A 216 1.71 -25.09 1.74
CA VAL A 216 0.61 -24.12 1.85
C VAL A 216 0.04 -24.25 3.27
N ASN A 217 -0.31 -23.12 3.89
CA ASN A 217 -0.83 -23.16 5.26
C ASN A 217 -2.25 -23.71 5.26
N ARG A 218 -2.56 -24.60 6.21
CA ARG A 218 -3.94 -25.00 6.46
C ARG A 218 -4.74 -23.78 6.90
N LEU A 219 -5.95 -23.64 6.35
CA LEU A 219 -6.90 -22.57 6.67
C LEU A 219 -7.43 -22.74 8.10
N GLY A 220 -6.62 -22.39 9.09
CA GLY A 220 -7.04 -22.33 10.48
C GLY A 220 -7.86 -21.07 10.76
N PRO A 221 -8.74 -21.08 11.79
CA PRO A 221 -9.58 -19.93 12.13
C PRO A 221 -8.76 -18.66 12.44
N ARG A 222 -7.54 -18.82 12.99
CA ARG A 222 -6.61 -17.69 13.22
C ARG A 222 -6.11 -17.07 11.91
N LEU A 223 -5.78 -17.89 10.91
CA LEU A 223 -5.33 -17.41 9.61
C LEU A 223 -6.47 -16.68 8.87
N VAL A 224 -7.64 -17.30 8.85
CA VAL A 224 -8.84 -16.70 8.26
C VAL A 224 -9.19 -15.38 8.95
N GLY A 225 -9.10 -15.33 10.29
CA GLY A 225 -9.28 -14.09 11.06
C GLY A 225 -8.30 -12.99 10.65
N THR A 226 -7.00 -13.29 10.54
CA THR A 226 -5.99 -12.30 10.11
C THR A 226 -6.21 -11.83 8.67
N CYS A 227 -6.56 -12.73 7.74
CA CYS A 227 -6.91 -12.38 6.37
C CYS A 227 -8.16 -11.49 6.30
N ALA A 228 -9.18 -11.82 7.10
CA ALA A 228 -10.43 -11.07 7.15
C ALA A 228 -10.20 -9.66 7.71
N ILE A 229 -9.45 -9.53 8.81
CA ILE A 229 -9.09 -8.22 9.40
C ILE A 229 -8.34 -7.36 8.39
N ALA A 230 -7.36 -7.94 7.69
CA ALA A 230 -6.61 -7.22 6.66
C ALA A 230 -7.53 -6.81 5.49
N GLY A 231 -8.46 -7.68 5.09
CA GLY A 231 -9.34 -7.45 3.94
C GLY A 231 -10.38 -6.37 4.24
N VAL A 232 -10.98 -6.43 5.43
CA VAL A 232 -11.87 -5.39 5.96
C VAL A 232 -11.13 -4.06 6.08
N GLY A 233 -9.90 -4.06 6.62
CA GLY A 233 -9.09 -2.84 6.71
C GLY A 233 -8.82 -2.19 5.34
N THR A 234 -8.58 -3.01 4.32
CA THR A 234 -8.34 -2.53 2.95
C THR A 234 -9.60 -1.94 2.33
N CYS A 235 -10.72 -2.66 2.44
CA CYS A 235 -12.00 -2.21 1.91
C CYS A 235 -12.47 -0.94 2.63
N ALA A 236 -12.50 -0.96 3.96
CA ALA A 236 -12.94 0.17 4.78
C ALA A 236 -12.07 1.41 4.51
N GLY A 237 -10.73 1.26 4.50
CA GLY A 237 -9.81 2.35 4.21
C GLY A 237 -10.05 2.98 2.82
N ASN A 238 -10.15 2.15 1.77
CA ASN A 238 -10.39 2.63 0.41
C ASN A 238 -11.77 3.28 0.23
N GLN A 239 -12.81 2.72 0.85
CA GLN A 239 -14.17 3.28 0.78
C GLN A 239 -14.27 4.62 1.53
N LEU A 240 -13.66 4.73 2.72
CA LEU A 240 -13.60 5.98 3.46
C LEU A 240 -12.85 7.07 2.69
N MET A 241 -11.77 6.70 2.01
CA MET A 241 -11.06 7.61 1.09
C MET A 241 -11.97 8.07 -0.05
N GLY A 242 -12.70 7.16 -0.69
CA GLY A 242 -13.68 7.49 -1.73
C GLY A 242 -14.79 8.44 -1.23
N LEU A 243 -15.30 8.19 -0.01
CA LEU A 243 -16.32 9.04 0.60
C LEU A 243 -15.80 10.45 0.88
N VAL A 244 -14.61 10.60 1.45
CA VAL A 244 -14.02 11.91 1.70
C VAL A 244 -13.72 12.66 0.39
N ALA A 245 -13.30 11.95 -0.67
CA ALA A 245 -13.11 12.53 -1.99
C ALA A 245 -14.44 13.02 -2.60
N SER A 246 -15.53 12.26 -2.45
CA SER A 246 -16.87 12.65 -2.93
C SER A 246 -17.42 13.92 -2.25
N GLN A 247 -16.93 14.25 -1.05
CA GLN A 247 -17.28 15.46 -0.31
C GLN A 247 -16.50 16.71 -0.77
N GLY A 248 -15.70 16.60 -1.84
CA GLY A 248 -14.96 17.73 -2.42
C GLY A 248 -13.67 18.08 -1.68
N VAL A 249 -13.17 17.19 -0.80
CA VAL A 249 -11.86 17.39 -0.17
C VAL A 249 -10.78 17.19 -1.22
N ASN A 250 -9.89 18.17 -1.33
CA ASN A 250 -8.84 18.14 -2.32
C ASN A 250 -7.86 16.98 -2.05
N ALA A 251 -7.58 16.19 -3.09
CA ALA A 251 -6.65 15.07 -3.04
C ALA A 251 -5.25 15.48 -2.52
N SER A 252 -4.82 16.72 -2.80
CA SER A 252 -3.57 17.29 -2.30
C SER A 252 -3.47 17.36 -0.78
N ILE A 253 -4.59 17.39 -0.04
CA ILE A 253 -4.62 17.39 1.43
C ILE A 253 -4.81 15.96 1.97
N MET A 254 -5.57 15.13 1.24
CA MET A 254 -5.89 13.76 1.68
C MET A 254 -4.67 12.84 1.64
N PHE A 255 -3.94 12.82 0.53
CA PHE A 255 -2.80 11.91 0.35
C PHE A 255 -1.69 12.10 1.39
N PRO A 256 -1.23 13.32 1.71
CA PRO A 256 -0.15 13.54 2.66
C PRO A 256 -0.61 13.33 4.09
N PHE A 257 -1.86 13.68 4.41
CA PHE A 257 -2.43 13.42 5.73
C PHE A 257 -2.48 11.91 5.99
N VAL A 258 -3.03 11.13 5.07
CA VAL A 258 -3.15 9.68 5.23
C VAL A 258 -1.78 9.02 5.26
N ASN A 259 -0.90 9.35 4.31
CA ASN A 259 0.44 8.77 4.25
C ASN A 259 1.30 9.15 5.46
N GLY A 260 1.30 10.43 5.86
CA GLY A 260 2.04 10.90 7.03
C GLY A 260 1.52 10.32 8.33
N ALA A 261 0.19 10.33 8.54
CA ALA A 261 -0.41 9.75 9.74
C ALA A 261 -0.21 8.23 9.79
N GLN A 262 -0.35 7.52 8.67
CA GLN A 262 -0.12 6.07 8.58
C GLN A 262 1.33 5.71 8.92
N VAL A 263 2.30 6.50 8.48
CA VAL A 263 3.70 6.36 8.89
C VAL A 263 3.88 6.50 10.40
N VAL A 264 3.25 7.50 11.02
CA VAL A 264 3.33 7.70 12.47
C VAL A 264 2.68 6.52 13.22
N PHE A 265 1.49 6.10 12.80
CA PHE A 265 0.78 4.97 13.40
C PHE A 265 1.54 3.66 13.28
N ILE A 266 2.06 3.35 12.09
CA ILE A 266 2.79 2.09 11.91
C ILE A 266 4.09 2.10 12.72
N THR A 267 4.73 3.26 12.85
CA THR A 267 5.94 3.42 13.67
C THR A 267 5.63 3.20 15.15
N LEU A 268 4.51 3.74 15.65
CA LEU A 268 4.02 3.50 17.01
C LEU A 268 3.67 2.03 17.24
N ILE A 269 2.97 1.39 16.32
CA ILE A 269 2.64 -0.05 16.43
C ILE A 269 3.93 -0.87 16.40
N SER A 270 4.87 -0.55 15.52
CA SER A 270 6.13 -1.28 15.39
C SER A 270 7.00 -1.15 16.64
N THR A 271 7.03 0.02 17.27
CA THR A 271 7.76 0.24 18.53
C THR A 271 7.06 -0.38 19.74
N LEU A 272 5.74 -0.27 19.86
CA LEU A 272 5.00 -0.75 21.04
C LEU A 272 4.75 -2.26 21.00
N VAL A 273 4.28 -2.79 19.86
CA VAL A 273 3.87 -4.19 19.72
C VAL A 273 5.06 -5.08 19.38
N TYR A 274 5.86 -4.68 18.38
CA TYR A 274 7.01 -5.46 17.93
C TYR A 274 8.31 -5.13 18.66
N ARG A 275 8.28 -4.16 19.60
CA ARG A 275 9.44 -3.71 20.38
C ARG A 275 10.64 -3.35 19.49
N GLU A 276 10.39 -2.86 18.29
CA GLU A 276 11.46 -2.38 17.41
C GLU A 276 12.15 -1.19 18.08
N ARG A 277 13.43 -1.35 18.43
CA ARG A 277 14.23 -0.24 18.94
C ARG A 277 14.64 0.65 17.78
N LEU A 278 13.87 1.70 17.55
CA LEU A 278 14.20 2.73 16.57
C LEU A 278 15.51 3.41 16.99
N THR A 279 16.51 3.38 16.10
CA THR A 279 17.73 4.15 16.33
C THR A 279 17.44 5.64 16.16
N ARG A 280 18.24 6.52 16.78
CA ARG A 280 18.11 7.98 16.60
C ARG A 280 18.17 8.36 15.11
N ARG A 281 18.97 7.65 14.30
CA ARG A 281 19.04 7.82 12.84
C ARG A 281 17.72 7.47 12.16
N THR A 282 17.06 6.38 12.58
CA THR A 282 15.73 6.00 12.07
C THR A 282 14.69 7.05 12.40
N LEU A 283 14.68 7.58 13.62
CA LEU A 283 13.72 8.61 14.02
C LEU A 283 13.92 9.92 13.23
N ILE A 284 15.18 10.32 13.02
CA ILE A 284 15.53 11.49 12.20
C ILE A 284 15.10 11.28 10.74
N ALA A 285 15.39 10.11 10.16
CA ALA A 285 14.96 9.78 8.80
C ALA A 285 13.42 9.76 8.66
N LEU A 286 12.72 9.30 9.70
CA LEU A 286 11.25 9.32 9.78
C LEU A 286 10.69 10.74 9.81
N GLY A 287 11.28 11.61 10.63
CA GLY A 287 10.93 13.03 10.68
C GLY A 287 11.18 13.73 9.34
N ILE A 288 12.34 13.51 8.72
CA ILE A 288 12.67 14.06 7.40
C ILE A 288 11.68 13.56 6.33
N GLY A 289 11.34 12.27 6.35
CA GLY A 289 10.38 11.68 5.41
C GLY A 289 8.99 12.30 5.54
N ILE A 290 8.50 12.53 6.76
CA ILE A 290 7.21 13.20 6.99
C ILE A 290 7.25 14.64 6.48
N VAL A 291 8.31 15.40 6.78
CA VAL A 291 8.47 16.77 6.30
C VAL A 291 8.51 16.80 4.77
N ALA A 292 9.22 15.87 4.14
CA ALA A 292 9.28 15.74 2.69
C ALA A 292 7.90 15.47 2.07
N LEU A 293 7.11 14.55 2.66
CA LEU A 293 5.75 14.26 2.21
C LEU A 293 4.86 15.50 2.24
N VAL A 294 4.95 16.30 3.30
CA VAL A 294 4.20 17.55 3.42
C VAL A 294 4.66 18.55 2.35
N LEU A 295 5.98 18.71 2.15
CA LEU A 295 6.51 19.64 1.14
C LEU A 295 6.14 19.27 -0.30
N ILE A 296 6.07 17.97 -0.62
CA ILE A 296 5.66 17.49 -1.95
C ILE A 296 4.18 17.77 -2.22
N SER A 297 3.39 17.89 -1.17
CA SER A 297 1.95 18.08 -1.28
C SER A 297 1.47 19.52 -1.41
N VAL A 298 2.39 20.46 -1.18
CA VAL A 298 2.18 21.90 -1.38
C VAL A 298 2.42 22.24 -2.85
#